data_AF-A0A0S3KCG6-F1
#
_entry.id   AF-A0A0S3KCG6-F1
#
_cell.length_a   1.000
_cell.length_b   1.000
_cell.length_c   1.000
_cell.angle_alpha   90.00
_cell.angle_beta   90.00
_cell.angle_gamma   90.00
#
_symmetry.space_group_name_H-M   'P 1'
#
loop_
_entity.id
_entity.type
_entity.pdbx_description
1 polymer ?
#
loop_
_entity_poly.entity_id
_entity_poly.type
_entity_poly.pdbx_seq_one_letter_code
_entity_poly.pdbx_strand_id
1 'polypeptide(L)'
;MKLFRRGLLPSVLFFLVTFFVSFQTPAFAEILPGSPDQFYLDQPGILDETTKNLVERKGELYKQKSEAPQVVLAVIDSTDGDSIDSYAPDLFQKWKIGNQKEDNGVLILYAVNGGDRNVRIEVGYGLEDVITDSISGNILQHAKEDLKSSDDASINKGLQYTFNAVTTLIDKHYDYPADKNALSDDEIEQVSSDDSSDGEGIFSIFFVLLIVLPLMLFGGRGGRGGRGSGPWYWGGGGFGGGSSSGGGGFGGGGGFSGGGGSSGGGGASI
;
A
#
# COMPACT_ATOMS: atom_id res chain seq x y z
N MET A 1 17.87 1.76 -70.47
CA MET A 1 16.60 1.22 -69.93
C MET A 1 16.48 1.62 -68.46
N LYS A 2 15.58 2.57 -68.14
CA LYS A 2 15.25 2.99 -66.76
C LYS A 2 14.01 2.21 -66.33
N LEU A 3 14.18 1.12 -65.59
CA LEU A 3 13.08 0.28 -65.14
C LEU A 3 13.32 -0.09 -63.67
N PHE A 4 12.26 0.03 -62.88
CA PHE A 4 12.12 -0.48 -61.51
C PHE A 4 12.93 0.16 -60.37
N ARG A 5 12.52 1.36 -59.91
CA ARG A 5 12.66 1.79 -58.49
C ARG A 5 11.47 2.62 -57.96
N ARG A 6 10.28 2.52 -58.58
CA ARG A 6 9.08 3.29 -58.16
C ARG A 6 8.09 2.53 -57.27
N GLY A 7 8.29 1.22 -57.05
CA GLY A 7 7.38 0.39 -56.27
C GLY A 7 7.83 0.04 -54.85
N LEU A 8 9.11 0.23 -54.50
CA LEU A 8 9.64 -0.26 -53.21
C LEU A 8 9.24 0.62 -52.03
N LEU A 9 9.20 1.95 -52.22
CA LEU A 9 8.80 2.93 -51.20
C LEU A 9 7.35 2.74 -50.71
N PRO A 10 6.32 2.63 -51.58
CA PRO A 10 4.96 2.41 -51.11
C PRO A 10 4.77 1.04 -50.43
N SER A 11 5.49 0.00 -50.86
CA SER A 11 5.44 -1.31 -50.21
C SER A 11 6.10 -1.32 -48.83
N VAL A 12 7.22 -0.62 -48.64
CA VAL A 12 7.86 -0.47 -47.34
C VAL A 12 7.01 0.38 -46.40
N LEU A 13 6.37 1.44 -46.91
CA LEU A 13 5.45 2.27 -46.13
C LEU A 13 4.22 1.46 -45.70
N PHE A 14 3.64 0.67 -46.61
CA PHE A 14 2.53 -0.23 -46.31
C PHE A 14 2.92 -1.25 -45.22
N PHE A 15 4.11 -1.86 -45.34
CA PHE A 15 4.60 -2.83 -44.37
C PHE A 15 4.86 -2.20 -42.99
N LEU A 16 5.42 -0.99 -42.94
CA LEU A 16 5.63 -0.24 -41.68
C LEU A 16 4.30 0.14 -41.01
N VAL A 17 3.31 0.57 -41.79
CA VAL A 17 1.97 0.89 -41.26
C VAL A 17 1.29 -0.37 -40.72
N THR A 18 1.35 -1.51 -41.43
CA THR A 18 0.78 -2.76 -40.92
C THR A 18 1.51 -3.27 -39.68
N PHE A 19 2.84 -3.11 -39.60
CA PHE A 19 3.63 -3.51 -38.44
C PHE A 19 3.30 -2.67 -37.20
N PHE A 20 3.07 -1.37 -37.37
CA PHE A 20 2.70 -0.48 -36.25
C PHE A 20 1.27 -0.73 -35.75
N VAL A 21 0.34 -1.12 -36.63
CA VAL A 21 -1.04 -1.48 -36.26
C VAL A 21 -1.10 -2.84 -35.54
N SER A 22 -0.18 -3.77 -35.82
CA SER A 22 -0.14 -5.09 -35.17
C SER A 22 0.38 -5.07 -33.71
N PHE A 23 0.92 -3.94 -33.22
CA PHE A 23 1.42 -3.79 -31.85
C PHE A 23 0.46 -3.03 -30.92
N GLN A 24 -0.83 -2.97 -31.24
CA GLN A 24 -1.82 -2.48 -30.28
C GLN A 24 -2.12 -3.58 -29.25
N THR A 25 -1.31 -3.64 -28.20
CA THR A 25 -1.72 -4.35 -26.99
C THR A 25 -2.93 -3.62 -26.41
N PRO A 26 -4.10 -4.27 -26.27
CA PRO A 26 -5.21 -3.66 -25.57
C PRO A 26 -4.74 -3.31 -24.15
N ALA A 27 -4.76 -2.03 -23.81
CA ALA A 27 -4.68 -1.61 -22.42
C ALA A 27 -6.00 -2.02 -21.77
N PHE A 28 -5.99 -3.08 -20.96
CA PHE A 28 -7.10 -3.35 -20.07
C PHE A 28 -7.15 -2.20 -19.07
N ALA A 29 -8.23 -1.44 -19.08
CA ALA A 29 -8.48 -0.47 -18.02
C ALA A 29 -8.78 -1.28 -16.77
N GLU A 30 -7.98 -1.10 -15.73
CA GLU A 30 -8.20 -1.71 -14.42
C GLU A 30 -9.55 -1.23 -13.87
N ILE A 31 -10.52 -2.14 -13.75
CA ILE A 31 -11.85 -1.82 -13.26
C ILE A 31 -11.86 -2.04 -11.75
N LEU A 32 -11.30 -1.08 -11.02
CA LEU A 32 -11.46 -1.05 -9.57
C LEU A 32 -12.96 -0.97 -9.21
N PRO A 33 -13.42 -1.58 -8.10
CA PRO A 33 -14.79 -1.43 -7.64
C PRO A 33 -15.11 0.04 -7.29
N GLY A 34 -16.40 0.38 -7.33
CA GLY A 34 -16.88 1.67 -6.81
C GLY A 34 -16.66 1.75 -5.29
N SER A 35 -16.56 2.97 -4.75
CA SER A 35 -16.48 3.14 -3.30
C SER A 35 -17.77 2.64 -2.64
N PRO A 36 -17.68 1.89 -1.54
CA PRO A 36 -18.87 1.43 -0.82
C PRO A 36 -19.59 2.61 -0.15
N ASP A 37 -20.91 2.46 0.09
CA ASP A 37 -21.67 3.39 0.95
C ASP A 37 -21.44 3.10 2.45
N GLN A 38 -20.73 2.02 2.76
CA GLN A 38 -20.41 1.52 4.09
C GLN A 38 -18.90 1.55 4.31
N PHE A 39 -18.45 1.40 5.55
CA PHE A 39 -17.02 1.26 5.88
C PHE A 39 -16.47 -0.13 5.54
N TYR A 40 -17.27 -0.98 4.89
CA TYR A 40 -16.82 -2.24 4.33
C TYR A 40 -17.34 -2.45 2.91
N LEU A 41 -16.65 -3.31 2.16
CA LEU A 41 -17.12 -3.92 0.93
C LEU A 41 -16.95 -5.44 1.08
N ASP A 42 -17.97 -6.21 0.73
CA ASP A 42 -17.92 -7.68 0.78
C ASP A 42 -18.61 -8.24 -0.45
N GLN A 43 -17.83 -8.46 -1.51
CA GLN A 43 -18.32 -9.05 -2.76
C GLN A 43 -18.63 -10.56 -2.64
N PRO A 44 -17.74 -11.38 -2.05
CA PRO A 44 -17.97 -12.83 -1.99
C PRO A 44 -18.92 -13.24 -0.86
N GLY A 45 -19.23 -12.37 0.11
CA GLY A 45 -20.10 -12.70 1.24
C GLY A 45 -19.37 -13.39 2.40
N ILE A 46 -18.06 -13.15 2.55
CA ILE A 46 -17.24 -13.77 3.60
C ILE A 46 -17.53 -13.12 4.97
N LEU A 47 -17.86 -11.83 4.99
CA LEU A 47 -18.04 -11.11 6.25
C LEU A 47 -19.39 -11.45 6.90
N ASP A 48 -19.34 -11.87 8.16
CA ASP A 48 -20.55 -12.09 8.94
C ASP A 48 -21.15 -10.77 9.46
N GLU A 49 -22.40 -10.83 9.92
CA GLU A 49 -23.09 -9.64 10.45
C GLU A 49 -22.37 -9.06 11.68
N THR A 50 -21.70 -9.88 12.48
CA THR A 50 -20.92 -9.40 13.63
C THR A 50 -19.82 -8.45 13.18
N THR A 51 -19.06 -8.85 12.16
CA THR A 51 -17.94 -8.09 11.61
C THR A 51 -18.41 -6.86 10.87
N LYS A 52 -19.47 -6.97 10.06
CA LYS A 52 -20.10 -5.82 9.38
C LYS A 52 -20.53 -4.74 10.39
N ASN A 53 -21.24 -5.13 11.45
CA ASN A 53 -21.68 -4.20 12.49
C ASN A 53 -20.52 -3.61 13.31
N LEU A 54 -19.46 -4.38 13.54
CA LEU A 54 -18.24 -3.91 14.20
C LEU A 54 -17.60 -2.78 13.39
N VAL A 55 -17.39 -3.00 12.08
CA VAL A 55 -16.77 -2.04 11.17
C VAL A 55 -17.59 -0.76 11.07
N GLU A 56 -18.90 -0.88 10.86
CA GLU A 56 -19.81 0.26 10.79
C GLU A 56 -19.82 1.09 12.08
N ARG A 57 -19.95 0.43 13.24
CA ARG A 57 -19.96 1.15 14.52
C ARG A 57 -18.66 1.90 14.78
N LYS A 58 -17.53 1.33 14.39
CA LYS A 58 -16.23 1.99 14.56
C LYS A 58 -16.09 3.18 13.63
N GLY A 59 -16.49 3.04 12.36
CA GLY A 59 -16.50 4.17 11.41
C GLY A 59 -17.40 5.33 11.87
N GLU A 60 -18.60 5.03 12.39
CA GLU A 60 -19.49 6.05 12.97
C GLU A 60 -18.97 6.66 14.28
N LEU A 61 -18.17 5.92 15.06
CA LEU A 61 -17.46 6.47 16.22
C LEU A 61 -16.40 7.49 15.79
N TYR A 62 -15.59 7.18 14.79
CA TYR A 62 -14.50 8.05 14.35
C TYR A 62 -14.99 9.38 13.81
N LYS A 63 -16.13 9.41 13.10
CA LYS A 63 -16.79 10.63 12.62
C LYS A 63 -17.12 11.65 13.72
N GLN A 64 -17.11 11.26 15.00
CA GLN A 64 -17.51 12.13 16.12
C GLN A 64 -16.42 13.13 16.55
N LYS A 65 -15.15 12.91 16.19
CA LYS A 65 -14.06 13.87 16.44
C LYS A 65 -13.60 14.53 15.15
N SER A 66 -12.82 15.61 15.28
CA SER A 66 -12.33 16.41 14.15
C SER A 66 -11.33 15.67 13.27
N GLU A 67 -10.51 14.81 13.87
CA GLU A 67 -9.48 14.02 13.23
C GLU A 67 -10.11 13.01 12.26
N ALA A 68 -11.24 12.42 12.66
CA ALA A 68 -12.08 11.52 11.86
C ALA A 68 -11.28 10.48 11.04
N PRO A 69 -10.44 9.65 11.67
CA PRO A 69 -9.72 8.58 10.98
C PRO A 69 -10.69 7.62 10.31
N GLN A 70 -10.24 6.95 9.25
CA GLN A 70 -11.11 6.12 8.43
C GLN A 70 -10.46 4.76 8.16
N VAL A 71 -11.03 3.69 8.72
CA VAL A 71 -10.61 2.32 8.46
C VAL A 71 -11.67 1.64 7.61
N VAL A 72 -11.26 1.09 6.46
CA VAL A 72 -12.15 0.40 5.52
C VAL A 72 -11.75 -1.06 5.40
N LEU A 73 -12.72 -1.97 5.50
CA LEU A 73 -12.50 -3.41 5.30
C LEU A 73 -13.09 -3.85 3.94
N ALA A 74 -12.23 -4.19 2.98
CA ALA A 74 -12.65 -4.62 1.65
C ALA A 74 -12.32 -6.10 1.42
N VAL A 75 -13.33 -6.87 1.04
CA VAL A 75 -13.21 -8.25 0.57
C VAL A 75 -13.73 -8.30 -0.87
N ILE A 76 -12.82 -8.57 -1.80
CA ILE A 76 -13.09 -8.55 -3.24
C ILE A 76 -12.93 -9.94 -3.87
N ASP A 77 -13.69 -10.17 -4.94
CA ASP A 77 -13.63 -11.45 -5.67
C ASP A 77 -12.26 -11.69 -6.32
N SER A 78 -11.65 -10.63 -6.84
CA SER A 78 -10.43 -10.73 -7.66
C SER A 78 -9.73 -9.38 -7.81
N THR A 79 -8.40 -9.36 -7.93
CA THR A 79 -7.62 -8.21 -8.47
C THR A 79 -7.40 -8.32 -9.98
N ASP A 80 -8.05 -9.28 -10.64
CA ASP A 80 -7.97 -9.57 -12.07
C ASP A 80 -6.55 -9.83 -12.60
N GLY A 81 -5.69 -10.35 -11.72
CA GLY A 81 -4.30 -10.73 -12.02
C GLY A 81 -3.27 -9.70 -11.58
N ASP A 82 -3.69 -8.53 -11.09
CA ASP A 82 -2.79 -7.52 -10.56
C ASP A 82 -2.27 -7.89 -9.17
N SER A 83 -1.07 -7.40 -8.84
CA SER A 83 -0.52 -7.58 -7.50
C SER A 83 -1.34 -6.79 -6.49
N ILE A 84 -1.62 -7.38 -5.32
CA ILE A 84 -2.31 -6.64 -4.25
C ILE A 84 -1.53 -5.39 -3.80
N ASP A 85 -0.20 -5.40 -3.95
CA ASP A 85 0.67 -4.28 -3.60
C ASP A 85 0.51 -3.06 -4.51
N SER A 86 0.10 -3.26 -5.77
CA SER A 86 -0.25 -2.16 -6.68
C SER A 86 -1.74 -1.82 -6.59
N TYR A 87 -2.58 -2.85 -6.45
CA TYR A 87 -4.02 -2.71 -6.43
C TYR A 87 -4.53 -1.94 -5.19
N ALA A 88 -4.00 -2.20 -4.00
CA ALA A 88 -4.50 -1.57 -2.78
C ALA A 88 -4.23 -0.05 -2.72
N PRO A 89 -3.03 0.47 -3.07
CA PRO A 89 -2.82 1.91 -3.19
C PRO A 89 -3.77 2.60 -4.18
N ASP A 90 -3.98 1.98 -5.36
CA ASP A 90 -4.87 2.54 -6.38
C ASP A 90 -6.33 2.54 -5.91
N LEU A 91 -6.75 1.48 -5.23
CA LEU A 91 -8.06 1.41 -4.60
C LEU A 91 -8.23 2.44 -3.48
N PHE A 92 -7.22 2.59 -2.61
CA PHE A 92 -7.19 3.56 -1.52
C PHE A 92 -7.37 4.98 -2.06
N GLN A 93 -6.60 5.34 -3.10
CA GLN A 93 -6.68 6.66 -3.73
C GLN A 93 -8.04 6.88 -4.40
N LYS A 94 -8.54 5.87 -5.14
CA LYS A 94 -9.84 5.94 -5.81
C LYS A 94 -10.97 6.19 -4.81
N TRP A 95 -10.94 5.49 -3.68
CA TRP A 95 -11.95 5.60 -2.63
C TRP A 95 -11.72 6.79 -1.71
N LYS A 96 -10.58 7.49 -1.82
CA LYS A 96 -10.25 8.69 -1.05
C LYS A 96 -10.33 8.42 0.46
N ILE A 97 -9.73 7.32 0.89
CA ILE A 97 -9.83 6.85 2.28
C ILE A 97 -9.02 7.75 3.19
N GLY A 98 -9.59 8.13 4.33
CA GLY A 98 -8.96 9.00 5.33
C GLY A 98 -9.40 10.45 5.22
N ASN A 99 -9.07 11.24 6.23
CA ASN A 99 -9.31 12.68 6.23
C ASN A 99 -8.27 13.41 5.37
N GLN A 100 -8.70 14.30 4.46
CA GLN A 100 -7.78 15.06 3.58
C GLN A 100 -6.73 15.90 4.32
N LYS A 101 -6.98 16.31 5.57
CA LYS A 101 -6.02 17.12 6.34
C LYS A 101 -5.05 16.27 7.14
N GLU A 102 -5.52 15.11 7.59
CA GLU A 102 -4.79 14.26 8.53
C GLU A 102 -4.16 13.06 7.82
N ASP A 103 -4.55 12.72 6.59
CA ASP A 103 -4.10 11.55 5.83
C ASP A 103 -4.18 10.23 6.63
N ASN A 104 -5.18 10.13 7.51
CA ASN A 104 -5.32 9.07 8.51
C ASN A 104 -6.29 7.95 8.09
N GLY A 105 -6.17 7.53 6.82
CA GLY A 105 -6.93 6.42 6.26
C GLY A 105 -6.20 5.09 6.42
N VAL A 106 -6.93 3.99 6.56
CA VAL A 106 -6.41 2.62 6.45
C VAL A 106 -7.36 1.78 5.61
N LEU A 107 -6.82 1.02 4.66
CA LEU A 107 -7.56 0.00 3.92
C LEU A 107 -7.02 -1.38 4.32
N ILE A 108 -7.89 -2.24 4.80
CA ILE A 108 -7.63 -3.67 4.96
C ILE A 108 -8.28 -4.36 3.77
N LEU A 109 -7.47 -4.89 2.87
CA LEU A 109 -7.92 -5.52 1.64
C LEU A 109 -7.66 -7.03 1.68
N TYR A 110 -8.68 -7.82 1.37
CA TYR A 110 -8.61 -9.24 1.08
C TYR A 110 -9.12 -9.49 -0.32
N ALA A 111 -8.35 -10.22 -1.13
CA ALA A 111 -8.76 -10.65 -2.46
C ALA A 111 -8.81 -12.19 -2.52
N VAL A 112 -9.83 -12.78 -3.15
CA VAL A 112 -9.95 -14.24 -3.16
C VAL A 112 -8.84 -14.90 -3.99
N ASN A 113 -8.35 -14.28 -5.09
CA ASN A 113 -7.09 -14.44 -5.85
C ASN A 113 -6.27 -15.77 -5.89
N GLY A 114 -6.75 -16.89 -5.36
CA GLY A 114 -5.99 -18.13 -5.20
C GLY A 114 -5.09 -18.21 -3.97
N GLY A 115 -5.15 -17.25 -3.03
CA GLY A 115 -4.54 -17.35 -1.69
C GLY A 115 -3.10 -16.83 -1.53
N ASP A 116 -2.32 -16.70 -2.59
CA ASP A 116 -0.97 -16.12 -2.52
C ASP A 116 -1.03 -14.59 -2.55
N ARG A 117 -0.36 -13.92 -1.60
CA ARG A 117 -0.26 -12.43 -1.51
C ARG A 117 -1.60 -11.74 -1.72
N ASN A 118 -2.58 -12.16 -0.92
CA ASN A 118 -3.99 -11.86 -1.13
C ASN A 118 -4.58 -11.02 0.02
N VAL A 119 -3.77 -10.65 1.00
CA VAL A 119 -4.17 -9.71 2.07
C VAL A 119 -3.19 -8.55 2.13
N ARG A 120 -3.70 -7.32 2.25
CA ARG A 120 -2.89 -6.11 2.40
C ARG A 120 -3.52 -5.14 3.39
N ILE A 121 -2.67 -4.52 4.21
CA ILE A 121 -3.00 -3.30 4.96
C ILE A 121 -2.31 -2.15 4.23
N GLU A 122 -3.08 -1.19 3.75
CA GLU A 122 -2.59 0.06 3.17
C GLU A 122 -2.83 1.19 4.17
N VAL A 123 -1.77 1.90 4.54
CA VAL A 123 -1.80 2.94 5.59
C VAL A 123 -1.58 4.30 4.95
N GLY A 124 -2.42 5.28 5.30
CA GLY A 124 -2.25 6.67 4.90
C GLY A 124 -1.12 7.37 5.67
N TYR A 125 -0.52 8.40 5.07
CA TYR A 125 0.69 9.05 5.60
C TYR A 125 0.60 9.50 7.06
N GLY A 126 -0.58 9.96 7.51
CA GLY A 126 -0.74 10.46 8.87
C GLY A 126 -0.87 9.37 9.94
N LEU A 127 -0.83 8.11 9.55
CA LEU A 127 -0.82 6.96 10.46
C LEU A 127 0.44 6.10 10.33
N GLU A 128 1.40 6.44 9.46
CA GLU A 128 2.62 5.64 9.25
C GLU A 128 3.54 5.60 10.47
N ASP A 129 3.46 6.59 11.37
CA ASP A 129 4.19 6.62 12.65
C ASP A 129 3.51 5.77 13.74
N VAL A 130 2.23 5.45 13.57
CA VAL A 130 1.42 4.62 14.47
C VAL A 130 1.35 3.17 14.00
N ILE A 131 1.18 2.98 12.69
CA ILE A 131 0.99 1.71 12.03
C ILE A 131 2.06 1.61 10.93
N THR A 132 3.27 1.25 11.34
CA THR A 132 4.40 1.06 10.43
C THR A 132 4.21 -0.21 9.58
N ASP A 133 5.03 -0.36 8.54
CA ASP A 133 5.10 -1.60 7.74
C ASP A 133 5.41 -2.82 8.62
N SER A 134 6.30 -2.66 9.62
CA SER A 134 6.65 -3.72 10.58
C SER A 134 5.43 -4.14 11.40
N ILE A 135 4.72 -3.18 11.98
CA ILE A 135 3.52 -3.43 12.78
C ILE A 135 2.42 -4.07 11.91
N SER A 136 2.20 -3.54 10.71
CA SER A 136 1.24 -4.10 9.75
C SER A 136 1.59 -5.56 9.40
N GLY A 137 2.88 -5.84 9.17
CA GLY A 137 3.38 -7.17 8.90
C GLY A 137 3.15 -8.12 10.08
N ASN A 138 3.41 -7.67 11.30
CA ASN A 138 3.18 -8.43 12.52
C ASN A 138 1.69 -8.74 12.74
N ILE A 139 0.80 -7.78 12.51
CA ILE A 139 -0.67 -8.01 12.60
C ILE A 139 -1.08 -9.10 11.61
N LEU A 140 -0.67 -8.98 10.34
CA LEU A 140 -0.99 -9.96 9.31
C LEU A 140 -0.38 -11.33 9.63
N GLN A 141 0.84 -11.36 10.16
CA GLN A 141 1.52 -12.60 10.52
C GLN A 141 0.85 -13.31 11.70
N HIS A 142 0.30 -12.59 12.68
CA HIS A 142 -0.51 -13.16 13.75
C HIS A 142 -1.85 -13.71 13.23
N ALA A 143 -2.49 -13.01 12.29
CA ALA A 143 -3.76 -13.43 11.69
C ALA A 143 -3.62 -14.49 10.58
N LYS A 144 -2.39 -14.84 10.20
CA LYS A 144 -2.08 -15.60 8.97
C LYS A 144 -2.78 -16.95 8.88
N GLU A 145 -2.86 -17.70 9.96
CA GLU A 145 -3.49 -19.02 9.96
C GLU A 145 -4.97 -18.93 9.57
N ASP A 146 -5.69 -17.97 10.15
CA ASP A 146 -7.09 -17.71 9.86
C ASP A 146 -7.28 -17.11 8.45
N LEU A 147 -6.45 -16.12 8.08
CA LEU A 147 -6.52 -15.42 6.79
C LEU A 147 -6.19 -16.29 5.58
N LYS A 148 -5.34 -17.32 5.75
CA LYS A 148 -4.97 -18.26 4.69
C LYS A 148 -5.79 -19.55 4.73
N SER A 149 -6.82 -19.61 5.56
CA SER A 149 -7.74 -20.74 5.61
C SER A 149 -8.56 -20.85 4.32
N SER A 150 -9.03 -22.05 4.02
CA SER A 150 -10.01 -22.28 2.95
C SER A 150 -11.47 -22.12 3.43
N ASP A 151 -11.68 -21.89 4.73
CA ASP A 151 -12.99 -21.72 5.35
C ASP A 151 -13.31 -20.25 5.56
N ASP A 152 -14.46 -19.81 5.04
CA ASP A 152 -14.89 -18.40 5.10
C ASP A 152 -15.03 -17.89 6.55
N ALA A 153 -15.44 -18.74 7.49
CA ALA A 153 -15.59 -18.33 8.88
C ALA A 153 -14.22 -18.09 9.55
N SER A 154 -13.21 -18.92 9.26
CA SER A 154 -11.82 -18.63 9.62
C SER A 154 -11.31 -17.34 8.99
N ILE A 155 -11.53 -17.13 7.69
CA ILE A 155 -11.08 -15.89 7.02
C ILE A 155 -11.72 -14.67 7.68
N ASN A 156 -13.03 -14.70 7.92
CA ASN A 156 -13.75 -13.63 8.63
C ASN A 156 -13.16 -13.36 10.01
N LYS A 157 -12.79 -14.40 10.77
CA LYS A 157 -12.12 -14.26 12.07
C LYS A 157 -10.76 -13.58 11.95
N GLY A 158 -9.95 -13.93 10.95
CA GLY A 158 -8.67 -13.28 10.67
C GLY A 158 -8.83 -11.80 10.29
N LEU A 159 -9.83 -11.48 9.46
CA LEU A 159 -10.14 -10.10 9.07
C LEU A 159 -10.66 -9.28 10.26
N GLN A 160 -11.50 -9.87 11.11
CA GLN A 160 -11.98 -9.25 12.33
C GLN A 160 -10.84 -8.94 13.30
N TYR A 161 -9.91 -9.88 13.51
CA TYR A 161 -8.71 -9.63 14.32
C TYR A 161 -7.87 -8.48 13.74
N THR A 162 -7.61 -8.52 12.44
CA THR A 162 -6.83 -7.48 11.74
C THR A 162 -7.46 -6.10 11.92
N PHE A 163 -8.78 -6.00 11.76
CA PHE A 163 -9.53 -4.77 11.97
C PHE A 163 -9.45 -4.29 13.43
N ASN A 164 -9.61 -5.19 14.39
CA ASN A 164 -9.50 -4.86 15.82
C ASN A 164 -8.10 -4.36 16.18
N ALA A 165 -7.05 -4.99 15.67
CA ALA A 165 -5.67 -4.59 15.93
C ALA A 165 -5.38 -3.18 15.40
N VAL A 166 -5.72 -2.93 14.13
CA VAL A 166 -5.58 -1.61 13.49
C VAL A 166 -6.36 -0.54 14.27
N THR A 167 -7.62 -0.80 14.59
CA THR A 167 -8.46 0.20 15.27
C THR A 167 -8.04 0.42 16.72
N THR A 168 -7.48 -0.58 17.40
CA THR A 168 -6.92 -0.41 18.74
C THR A 168 -5.72 0.56 18.74
N LEU A 169 -4.85 0.47 17.74
CA LEU A 169 -3.70 1.38 17.58
C LEU A 169 -4.18 2.82 17.32
N ILE A 170 -5.15 3.00 16.43
CA ILE A 170 -5.76 4.30 16.12
C ILE A 170 -6.48 4.87 17.35
N ASP A 171 -7.21 4.03 18.07
CA ASP A 171 -7.93 4.43 19.28
C ASP A 171 -6.96 4.97 20.35
N LYS A 172 -5.82 4.29 20.54
CA LYS A 172 -4.76 4.72 21.46
C LYS A 172 -4.11 6.03 21.00
N HIS A 173 -3.85 6.20 19.70
CA HIS A 173 -3.20 7.40 19.18
C HIS A 173 -4.08 8.66 19.30
N TYR A 174 -5.38 8.55 19.03
CA TYR A 174 -6.31 9.68 19.07
C TYR A 174 -7.19 9.73 20.34
N ASP A 175 -6.85 8.97 21.38
CA ASP A 175 -7.58 8.90 22.65
C ASP A 175 -9.09 8.61 22.47
N TYR A 176 -9.46 7.68 21.58
CA TYR A 176 -10.84 7.17 21.51
C TYR A 176 -11.10 6.18 22.65
N PRO A 177 -12.36 6.06 23.13
CA PRO A 177 -12.68 5.10 24.16
C PRO A 177 -12.48 3.67 23.63
N ALA A 178 -11.70 2.87 24.35
CA ALA A 178 -11.56 1.45 24.06
C ALA A 178 -12.94 0.76 24.13
N ASP A 179 -13.17 -0.17 23.21
CA ASP A 179 -14.36 -1.01 23.22
C ASP A 179 -14.02 -2.47 23.49
N LYS A 180 -15.05 -3.30 23.67
CA LYS A 180 -14.91 -4.72 24.04
C LYS A 180 -14.12 -5.58 23.03
N ASN A 181 -13.92 -5.09 21.81
CA ASN A 181 -13.21 -5.78 20.74
C ASN A 181 -11.77 -5.26 20.59
N ALA A 182 -11.38 -4.24 21.37
CA ALA A 182 -10.00 -3.79 21.40
C ALA A 182 -9.07 -4.91 21.89
N LEU A 183 -7.90 -5.02 21.27
CA LEU A 183 -6.86 -5.92 21.74
C LEU A 183 -6.35 -5.46 23.11
N SER A 184 -5.96 -6.42 23.94
CA SER A 184 -5.30 -6.14 25.22
C SER A 184 -3.95 -5.45 25.02
N ASP A 185 -3.44 -4.81 26.07
CA ASP A 185 -2.12 -4.16 26.01
C ASP A 185 -1.01 -5.17 25.69
N ASP A 186 -1.09 -6.38 26.25
CA ASP A 186 -0.13 -7.47 25.99
C ASP A 186 -0.16 -7.92 24.51
N GLU A 187 -1.35 -8.03 23.91
CA GLU A 187 -1.50 -8.37 22.48
C GLU A 187 -0.96 -7.26 21.58
N ILE A 188 -1.19 -5.99 21.95
CA ILE A 188 -0.64 -4.85 21.21
C ILE A 188 0.89 -4.80 21.32
N GLU A 189 1.46 -5.12 22.48
CA GLU A 189 2.91 -5.19 22.65
C GLU A 189 3.52 -6.31 21.79
N GLN A 190 2.84 -7.45 21.62
CA GLN A 190 3.31 -8.53 20.74
C GLN A 190 3.31 -8.15 19.26
N VAL A 191 2.32 -7.39 18.78
CA VAL A 191 2.32 -6.93 17.37
C VAL A 191 3.20 -5.70 17.16
N SER A 192 3.45 -4.90 18.21
CA SER A 192 4.26 -3.68 18.14
C SER A 192 5.73 -3.88 18.47
N SER A 193 6.09 -5.01 19.07
CA SER A 193 7.49 -5.35 19.32
C SER A 193 8.16 -5.68 17.98
N ASP A 194 9.16 -4.87 17.62
CA ASP A 194 10.14 -5.24 16.61
C ASP A 194 10.93 -6.42 17.18
N ASP A 195 10.44 -7.64 16.95
CA ASP A 195 11.20 -8.85 17.17
C ASP A 195 12.30 -8.86 16.10
N SER A 196 13.38 -8.13 16.42
CA SER A 196 14.56 -7.90 15.60
C SER A 196 15.37 -9.19 15.45
N SER A 197 14.74 -10.24 14.91
CA SER A 197 15.35 -11.52 14.59
C SER A 197 15.79 -11.64 13.12
N ASP A 198 15.44 -10.67 12.27
CA ASP A 198 15.84 -10.65 10.84
C ASP A 198 16.95 -9.62 10.51
N GLY A 199 17.67 -9.13 11.53
CA GLY A 199 18.73 -8.12 11.37
C GLY A 199 20.16 -8.65 11.20
N GLU A 200 20.46 -9.91 11.50
CA GLU A 200 21.87 -10.37 11.52
C GLU A 200 22.47 -10.70 10.14
N GLY A 201 21.65 -10.85 9.10
CA GLY A 201 22.11 -11.22 7.76
C GLY A 201 22.64 -10.05 6.92
N ILE A 202 22.01 -8.88 7.03
CA ILE A 202 22.30 -7.75 6.13
C ILE A 202 23.41 -6.86 6.72
N PHE A 203 23.39 -6.66 8.04
CA PHE A 203 24.47 -5.93 8.73
C PHE A 203 25.79 -6.70 8.67
N SER A 204 25.81 -8.03 8.75
CA SER A 204 27.05 -8.81 8.62
C SER A 204 27.65 -8.71 7.22
N ILE A 205 26.84 -8.75 6.16
CA ILE A 205 27.30 -8.56 4.78
C ILE A 205 27.84 -7.14 4.58
N PHE A 206 27.13 -6.11 5.04
CA PHE A 206 27.62 -4.72 4.98
C PHE A 206 28.89 -4.51 5.79
N PHE A 207 29.02 -5.10 6.98
CA PHE A 207 30.20 -4.99 7.84
C PHE A 207 31.40 -5.74 7.27
N VAL A 208 31.18 -6.92 6.67
CA VAL A 208 32.22 -7.67 5.94
C VAL A 208 32.65 -6.89 4.69
N LEU A 209 31.73 -6.29 3.93
CA LEU A 209 32.08 -5.49 2.75
C LEU A 209 32.82 -4.19 3.14
N LEU A 210 32.43 -3.55 4.26
CA LEU A 210 33.06 -2.34 4.78
C LEU A 210 34.48 -2.62 5.33
N ILE A 211 34.75 -3.81 5.86
CA ILE A 211 36.09 -4.20 6.34
C ILE A 211 36.96 -4.76 5.20
N VAL A 212 36.41 -5.63 4.34
CA VAL A 212 37.19 -6.35 3.32
C VAL A 212 37.51 -5.47 2.10
N LEU A 213 36.61 -4.59 1.68
CA LEU A 213 36.81 -3.73 0.50
C LEU A 213 37.98 -2.74 0.67
N PRO A 214 38.16 -2.02 1.79
CA PRO A 214 39.36 -1.19 1.99
C PRO A 214 40.63 -2.03 2.20
N LEU A 215 40.55 -3.22 2.78
CA LEU A 215 41.70 -4.13 2.87
C LEU A 215 42.16 -4.62 1.48
N MET A 216 41.23 -4.81 0.53
CA MET A 216 41.55 -5.11 -0.87
C MET A 216 42.05 -3.90 -1.66
N LEU A 217 41.49 -2.70 -1.41
CA LEU A 217 41.86 -1.48 -2.13
C LEU A 217 43.14 -0.81 -1.61
N PHE A 218 43.48 -0.97 -0.33
CA PHE A 218 44.64 -0.32 0.30
C PHE A 218 45.79 -1.29 0.64
N GLY A 219 45.62 -2.60 0.45
CA GLY A 219 46.63 -3.63 0.75
C GLY A 219 47.69 -3.87 -0.33
N GLY A 220 47.68 -3.12 -1.44
CA GLY A 220 48.52 -3.43 -2.61
C GLY A 220 49.25 -2.23 -3.21
N ARG A 221 50.54 -2.11 -2.88
CA ARG A 221 51.61 -1.59 -3.74
C ARG A 221 51.66 -0.06 -3.94
N GLY A 222 52.70 0.55 -3.36
CA GLY A 222 52.95 1.99 -3.38
C GLY A 222 53.42 2.60 -4.71
N GLY A 223 53.49 3.94 -4.72
CA GLY A 223 54.18 4.70 -5.75
C GLY A 223 53.69 6.14 -5.96
N ARG A 224 54.27 7.09 -5.21
CA ARG A 224 54.90 8.35 -5.70
C ARG A 224 54.08 9.40 -6.51
N GLY A 225 53.76 10.52 -5.83
CA GLY A 225 53.71 11.92 -6.37
C GLY A 225 52.46 12.33 -7.15
N GLY A 226 51.90 13.55 -7.09
CA GLY A 226 52.23 14.79 -6.39
C GLY A 226 51.19 15.90 -6.72
N ARG A 227 51.06 16.86 -5.80
CA ARG A 227 50.63 18.29 -5.88
C ARG A 227 49.67 18.80 -6.98
N GLY A 228 48.61 19.51 -6.52
CA GLY A 228 47.92 20.62 -7.23
C GLY A 228 46.42 20.69 -6.88
N SER A 229 45.96 21.56 -5.97
CA SER A 229 45.49 22.95 -6.16
C SER A 229 44.09 23.09 -6.79
N GLY A 230 43.14 23.71 -6.06
CA GLY A 230 41.99 24.43 -6.65
C GLY A 230 40.55 23.95 -6.30
N PRO A 231 39.68 24.78 -5.68
CA PRO A 231 38.32 24.43 -5.25
C PRO A 231 37.19 25.23 -5.95
N TRP A 232 36.08 24.65 -6.44
CA TRP A 232 34.86 25.44 -6.78
C TRP A 232 33.52 24.65 -6.73
N TYR A 233 32.57 25.20 -5.94
CA TYR A 233 31.11 25.44 -6.13
C TYR A 233 30.18 24.52 -6.95
N TRP A 234 29.06 24.10 -6.32
CA TRP A 234 27.64 24.23 -6.76
C TRP A 234 26.75 23.80 -5.58
N GLY A 235 25.65 24.45 -5.17
CA GLY A 235 24.63 25.18 -5.92
C GLY A 235 23.32 24.38 -5.81
N GLY A 236 22.32 24.89 -5.09
CA GLY A 236 21.13 24.14 -4.63
C GLY A 236 19.91 24.10 -5.56
N GLY A 237 18.76 23.75 -4.96
CA GLY A 237 17.40 23.73 -5.52
C GLY A 237 16.73 22.36 -5.29
N GLY A 238 15.55 22.17 -4.68
CA GLY A 238 14.45 23.08 -4.36
C GLY A 238 13.31 22.98 -5.39
N PHE A 239 12.39 22.01 -5.22
CA PHE A 239 11.10 21.87 -5.94
C PHE A 239 10.16 21.12 -4.96
N GLY A 240 8.97 21.57 -4.52
CA GLY A 240 7.87 22.28 -5.20
C GLY A 240 7.06 21.23 -5.99
N GLY A 241 5.95 20.65 -5.53
CA GLY A 241 4.77 21.24 -4.92
C GLY A 241 3.67 21.35 -6.00
N GLY A 242 2.69 20.44 -6.00
CA GLY A 242 1.60 20.43 -6.97
C GLY A 242 0.39 19.64 -6.47
N SER A 243 -0.58 20.35 -5.90
CA SER A 243 -1.90 19.84 -5.53
C SER A 243 -2.92 20.23 -6.60
N SER A 244 -3.74 19.27 -7.04
CA SER A 244 -4.90 19.53 -7.90
C SER A 244 -6.19 19.27 -7.11
N SER A 245 -6.90 20.35 -6.77
CA SER A 245 -8.24 20.30 -6.20
C SER A 245 -9.28 20.13 -7.32
N GLY A 246 -10.02 19.02 -7.31
CA GLY A 246 -11.24 18.83 -8.11
C GLY A 246 -12.44 18.68 -7.18
N GLY A 247 -13.29 19.70 -7.15
CA GLY A 247 -14.57 19.70 -6.43
C GLY A 247 -15.72 19.15 -7.27
N GLY A 248 -16.64 18.47 -6.61
CA GLY A 248 -17.94 18.03 -7.12
C GLY A 248 -18.81 17.59 -5.92
N GLY A 249 -20.06 18.06 -5.88
CA GLY A 249 -20.89 18.06 -4.68
C GLY A 249 -22.10 17.11 -4.65
N PHE A 250 -22.75 17.17 -3.48
CA PHE A 250 -24.14 16.85 -3.11
C PHE A 250 -24.53 15.41 -2.74
N GLY A 251 -25.25 15.31 -1.61
CA GLY A 251 -26.30 14.32 -1.38
C GLY A 251 -26.24 13.66 -0.01
N GLY A 252 -27.17 14.03 0.89
CA GLY A 252 -27.24 13.51 2.26
C GLY A 252 -27.75 12.07 2.38
N GLY A 253 -27.23 11.38 3.40
CA GLY A 253 -27.63 10.04 3.84
C GLY A 253 -26.44 9.41 4.57
N GLY A 254 -26.61 8.96 5.82
CA GLY A 254 -25.51 8.43 6.63
C GLY A 254 -24.88 7.19 5.99
N GLY A 255 -23.64 7.32 5.54
CA GLY A 255 -22.81 6.29 4.92
C GLY A 255 -21.35 6.75 4.80
N PHE A 256 -20.44 5.87 4.37
CA PHE A 256 -19.07 6.17 3.99
C PHE A 256 -19.04 7.33 3.00
N SER A 257 -18.25 8.35 3.30
CA SER A 257 -17.91 9.45 2.39
C SER A 257 -16.41 9.62 2.50
N GLY A 258 -15.67 9.12 1.51
CA GLY A 258 -14.20 9.22 1.47
C GLY A 258 -13.74 10.65 1.72
N GLY A 259 -12.94 10.84 2.77
CA GLY A 259 -12.52 12.15 3.25
C GLY A 259 -11.36 12.78 2.47
N GLY A 260 -10.66 12.02 1.62
CA GLY A 260 -9.58 12.51 0.77
C GLY A 260 -8.14 12.28 1.25
N GLY A 261 -7.90 11.32 2.14
CA GLY A 261 -6.54 10.97 2.58
C GLY A 261 -5.68 10.34 1.47
N SER A 262 -4.37 10.48 1.61
CA SER A 262 -3.34 9.95 0.69
C SER A 262 -2.48 8.87 1.38
N SER A 263 -2.02 7.91 0.60
CA SER A 263 -1.03 6.90 1.03
C SER A 263 0.17 6.87 0.09
N GLY A 264 1.34 6.52 0.63
CA GLY A 264 2.60 6.34 -0.11
C GLY A 264 2.99 4.90 -0.39
N GLY A 265 2.10 3.93 -0.16
CA GLY A 265 2.43 2.51 -0.21
C GLY A 265 2.77 1.89 1.15
N GLY A 266 2.55 2.62 2.24
CA GLY A 266 2.77 2.15 3.60
C GLY A 266 1.88 0.97 3.99
N GLY A 267 2.37 0.15 4.91
CA GLY A 267 1.72 -1.07 5.41
C GLY A 267 2.40 -2.36 4.95
N ALA A 268 1.65 -3.46 4.87
CA ALA A 268 2.21 -4.79 4.59
C ALA A 268 1.21 -5.70 3.86
N SER A 269 1.73 -6.75 3.21
CA SER A 269 0.92 -7.77 2.55
C SER A 269 1.44 -9.19 2.78
N ILE A 270 0.51 -10.17 2.80
CA ILE A 270 0.81 -11.61 2.98
C ILE A 270 0.06 -12.49 2.00
#